data_AF-A0A2N0NNI4-F1
#
_entry.id   AF-A0A2N0NNI4-F1
#
_cell.length_a   1.000
_cell.length_b   1.000
_cell.length_c   1.000
_cell.angle_alpha   90.00
_cell.angle_beta   90.00
_cell.angle_gamma   90.00
#
_symmetry.space_group_name_H-M   'P 1'
#
loop_
_entity.id
_entity.type
_entity.pdbx_description
1 polymer ?
#
loop_
_entity_poly.entity_id
_entity_poly.type
_entity_poly.pdbx_seq_one_letter_code
_entity_poly.pdbx_strand_id
1 'polypeptide(L)'
;MNVSVYGKTMENVRKYQDVKIMKNNNERDEKAFLKKVRKPSFKYARSLGPTLVGAHMGKASVTLNKPIIVGASVLGLSKLHMYEFWYGYIKERYGDKAQLGYMDTDSFIIKIETEDVYKDMDERPDLFNLNGDQTVGKYKDETPGNVISLSMHIRAKTYHYVLADKTTNSRHKGVSKKGMGEMATNTYFPSLGGSLLDDPVDRSLMSEQEARDLAMRTDADPMTLVYRDCLFGKEVFYAKNVGIRSKDHILSLVESEKKALCPIDTKRWILSDGITTLPYGHWRNMIYKNMVKDGIPHEEAEKRAIRAKLPEKYQNESTSHIASSQQ
;
A
#
# COMPACT_ATOMS: atom_id res chain seq x y z
N MET A 1 23.18 -4.22 -5.02
CA MET A 1 23.97 -3.13 -4.39
C MET A 1 23.40 -1.72 -4.67
N ASN A 2 22.61 -1.53 -5.74
CA ASN A 2 22.22 -0.19 -6.21
C ASN A 2 21.26 0.56 -5.26
N VAL A 3 20.25 -0.12 -4.69
CA VAL A 3 19.24 0.54 -3.81
C VAL A 3 19.85 1.03 -2.50
N SER A 4 20.84 0.30 -1.93
CA SER A 4 21.52 0.71 -0.70
C SER A 4 22.38 1.97 -0.89
N VAL A 5 22.94 2.18 -2.09
CA VAL A 5 23.72 3.39 -2.41
C VAL A 5 22.80 4.61 -2.42
N TYR A 6 21.64 4.51 -3.08
CA TYR A 6 20.60 5.55 -3.04
C TYR A 6 20.17 5.87 -1.59
N GLY A 7 19.85 4.85 -0.78
CA GLY A 7 19.46 5.07 0.61
C GLY A 7 20.51 5.81 1.44
N LYS A 8 21.80 5.64 1.09
CA LYS A 8 22.91 6.32 1.77
C LYS A 8 23.00 7.81 1.44
N THR A 9 22.61 8.22 0.24
CA THR A 9 22.60 9.66 -0.13
C THR A 9 21.56 10.44 0.65
N MET A 10 20.45 9.79 1.04
CA MET A 10 19.34 10.37 1.82
C MET A 10 19.45 10.17 3.34
N GLU A 11 20.61 9.71 3.82
CA GLU A 11 20.79 9.35 5.22
C GLU A 11 20.65 10.57 6.16
N ASN A 12 19.81 10.45 7.19
CA ASN A 12 19.62 11.52 8.16
C ASN A 12 20.67 11.47 9.29
N VAL A 13 21.80 12.14 9.06
CA VAL A 13 22.92 12.25 10.03
C VAL A 13 22.52 12.92 11.35
N ARG A 14 21.42 13.69 11.40
CA ARG A 14 20.94 14.30 12.67
C ARG A 14 20.39 13.27 13.65
N LYS A 15 20.02 12.07 13.16
CA LYS A 15 19.59 10.97 14.01
C LYS A 15 20.76 10.22 14.65
N TYR A 16 22.00 10.49 14.25
CA TYR A 16 23.17 9.84 14.84
C TYR A 16 23.31 10.18 16.32
N GLN A 17 23.82 9.21 17.07
CA GLN A 17 23.99 9.29 18.51
C GLN A 17 25.34 8.69 18.89
N ASP A 18 25.95 9.26 19.93
CA ASP A 18 27.05 8.62 20.63
C ASP A 18 26.48 7.73 21.73
N VAL A 19 26.76 6.43 21.65
CA VAL A 19 26.39 5.48 22.70
C VAL A 19 27.63 5.21 23.53
N LYS A 20 27.57 5.51 24.83
CA LYS A 20 28.65 5.20 25.77
C LYS A 20 28.20 4.05 26.66
N ILE A 21 28.90 2.93 26.56
CA ILE A 21 28.73 1.79 27.45
C ILE A 21 29.54 2.06 28.71
N MET A 22 28.88 2.05 29.86
CA MET A 22 29.46 2.37 31.16
C MET A 22 29.17 1.25 32.14
N LYS A 23 30.10 0.97 33.06
CA LYS A 23 29.83 0.09 34.21
C LYS A 23 28.86 0.79 35.16
N ASN A 24 28.15 -0.01 35.95
CA ASN A 24 27.22 0.43 36.98
C ASN A 24 27.27 -0.53 38.17
N ASN A 25 28.47 -0.79 38.70
CA ASN A 25 28.68 -1.82 39.73
C ASN A 25 28.77 -1.26 41.15
N ASN A 26 29.03 0.04 41.29
CA ASN A 26 29.27 0.70 42.57
C ASN A 26 28.93 2.19 42.48
N GLU A 27 28.94 2.90 43.61
CA GLU A 27 28.63 4.33 43.66
C GLU A 27 29.54 5.19 42.76
N ARG A 28 30.79 4.77 42.53
CA ARG A 28 31.72 5.52 41.67
C ARG A 28 31.26 5.50 40.22
N ASP A 29 30.84 4.34 39.75
CA ASP A 29 30.30 4.13 38.42
C ASP A 29 28.99 4.91 38.23
N GLU A 30 28.11 4.90 39.23
CA GLU A 30 26.86 5.67 39.24
C GLU A 30 27.13 7.18 39.15
N LYS A 31 28.07 7.71 39.95
CA LYS A 31 28.49 9.12 39.87
C LYS A 31 29.02 9.48 38.47
N ALA A 32 29.78 8.58 37.85
CA ALA A 32 30.28 8.78 36.49
C ALA A 32 29.15 8.80 35.45
N PHE A 33 28.13 7.94 35.61
CA PHE A 33 26.93 7.93 34.78
C PHE A 33 26.08 9.20 34.96
N LEU A 34 25.83 9.62 36.20
CA LEU A 34 25.10 10.87 36.50
C LEU A 34 25.78 12.11 35.88
N LYS A 35 27.12 12.11 35.78
CA LYS A 35 27.85 13.16 35.05
C LYS A 35 27.52 13.19 33.55
N LYS A 36 27.13 12.06 32.94
CA LYS A 36 26.60 12.03 31.56
C LYS A 36 25.18 12.54 31.48
N VAL A 37 24.31 12.11 32.41
CA VAL A 37 22.89 12.53 32.47
C VAL A 37 22.77 14.06 32.54
N ARG A 38 23.67 14.71 33.29
CA ARG A 38 23.70 16.18 33.43
C ARG A 38 24.13 16.93 32.16
N LYS A 39 24.62 16.25 31.12
CA LYS A 39 25.01 16.93 29.88
C LYS A 39 23.77 17.26 29.06
N PRO A 40 23.71 18.46 28.43
CA PRO A 40 22.62 18.82 27.53
C PRO A 40 22.41 17.85 26.35
N SER A 41 23.46 17.12 25.97
CA SER A 41 23.37 16.12 24.91
C SER A 41 22.81 14.77 25.36
N PHE A 42 22.55 14.54 26.65
CA PHE A 42 21.94 13.29 27.10
C PHE A 42 20.51 13.15 26.56
N LYS A 43 20.15 11.98 26.02
CA LYS A 43 18.79 11.68 25.54
C LYS A 43 18.07 10.72 26.45
N TYR A 44 18.66 9.55 26.64
CA TYR A 44 18.13 8.49 27.50
C TYR A 44 19.25 7.52 27.86
N ALA A 45 18.97 6.65 28.82
CA ALA A 45 19.83 5.54 29.16
C ALA A 45 19.07 4.23 29.04
N ARG A 46 19.80 3.16 28.70
CA ARG A 46 19.27 1.81 28.65
C ARG A 46 20.16 0.90 29.48
N SER A 47 19.59 0.16 30.42
CA SER A 47 20.32 -0.88 31.12
C SER A 47 20.71 -1.99 30.15
N LEU A 48 21.97 -2.43 30.21
CA LEU A 48 22.55 -3.49 29.36
C LEU A 48 22.92 -4.69 30.24
N GLY A 49 21.96 -5.15 31.05
CA GLY A 49 22.17 -6.15 32.10
C GLY A 49 22.41 -5.51 33.47
N PRO A 50 22.71 -6.30 34.50
CA PRO A 50 22.77 -5.81 35.89
C PRO A 50 23.94 -4.85 36.17
N THR A 51 24.97 -4.88 35.34
CA THR A 51 26.28 -4.25 35.62
C THR A 51 26.68 -3.17 34.60
N LEU A 52 25.88 -2.97 33.54
CA LEU A 52 26.21 -2.06 32.45
C LEU A 52 25.03 -1.16 32.11
N VAL A 53 25.33 0.08 31.73
CA VAL A 53 24.36 1.05 31.20
C VAL A 53 24.87 1.67 29.91
N GLY A 54 24.02 1.69 28.89
CA GLY A 54 24.23 2.42 27.65
C GLY A 54 23.66 3.83 27.78
N ALA A 55 24.52 4.84 27.89
CA ALA A 55 24.11 6.24 27.86
C ALA A 55 24.04 6.73 26.40
N HIS A 56 22.84 7.05 25.94
CA HIS A 56 22.60 7.57 24.58
C HIS A 56 22.69 9.09 24.58
N MET A 57 23.66 9.61 23.84
CA MET A 57 23.94 11.04 23.74
C MET A 57 23.69 11.52 22.31
N GLY A 58 23.04 12.67 22.15
CA GLY A 58 23.06 13.43 20.92
C GLY A 58 24.48 13.89 20.56
N LYS A 59 24.72 14.10 19.27
CA LYS A 59 25.95 14.72 18.78
C LYS A 59 25.95 16.21 19.11
N ALA A 60 27.06 16.72 19.65
CA ALA A 60 27.22 18.15 19.96
C ALA A 60 27.32 19.01 18.68
N SER A 61 27.93 18.46 17.63
CA SER A 61 27.98 19.04 16.28
C SER A 61 27.63 17.96 15.26
N VAL A 62 26.94 18.33 14.19
CA VAL A 62 26.55 17.42 13.10
C VAL A 62 26.99 18.03 11.78
N THR A 63 27.87 17.33 11.06
CA THR A 63 28.27 17.71 9.71
C THR A 63 27.26 17.16 8.70
N LEU A 64 26.65 18.03 7.89
CA LEU A 64 25.73 17.64 6.83
C LEU A 64 26.53 17.23 5.58
N ASN A 65 27.09 16.03 5.59
CA ASN A 65 27.99 15.50 4.57
C ASN A 65 27.32 14.50 3.60
N LYS A 66 25.98 14.47 3.55
CA LYS A 66 25.24 13.56 2.67
C LYS A 66 24.79 14.31 1.43
N PRO A 67 24.97 13.77 0.22
CA PRO A 67 24.51 14.40 -1.01
C PRO A 67 22.99 14.21 -1.16
N ILE A 68 22.21 14.81 -0.26
CA ILE A 68 20.75 14.68 -0.20
C ILE A 68 20.10 15.05 -1.54
N ILE A 69 20.68 16.05 -2.23
CA ILE A 69 20.20 16.49 -3.55
C ILE A 69 20.20 15.36 -4.57
N VAL A 70 21.22 14.49 -4.57
CA VAL A 70 21.29 13.34 -5.47
C VAL A 70 20.13 12.38 -5.20
N GLY A 71 19.86 12.08 -3.92
CA GLY A 71 18.72 11.25 -3.54
C GLY A 71 17.38 11.89 -3.93
N ALA A 72 17.21 13.19 -3.70
CA ALA A 72 16.01 13.91 -4.11
C ALA A 72 15.80 13.86 -5.63
N SER A 73 16.85 14.08 -6.42
CA SER A 73 16.81 14.01 -7.88
C SER A 73 16.46 12.60 -8.38
N VAL A 74 17.09 11.55 -7.84
CA VAL A 74 16.78 10.16 -8.21
C VAL A 74 15.32 9.82 -7.90
N LEU A 75 14.80 10.23 -6.75
CA LEU A 75 13.39 10.03 -6.39
C LEU A 75 12.45 10.80 -7.33
N GLY A 76 12.82 12.03 -7.70
CA GLY A 76 12.08 12.86 -8.65
C GLY A 76 11.99 12.21 -10.02
N LEU A 77 13.14 11.79 -10.57
CA LEU A 77 13.24 11.11 -11.87
C LEU A 77 12.49 9.77 -11.89
N SER A 78 12.57 8.99 -10.80
CA SER A 78 11.82 7.73 -10.68
C SER A 78 10.31 7.96 -10.72
N LYS A 79 9.80 9.01 -10.06
CA LYS A 79 8.38 9.37 -10.15
C LYS A 79 7.99 9.87 -11.54
N LEU A 80 8.84 10.71 -12.14
CA LEU A 80 8.63 11.24 -13.48
C LEU A 80 8.50 10.10 -14.49
N HIS A 81 9.41 9.13 -14.48
CA HIS A 81 9.36 7.95 -15.34
C HIS A 81 8.03 7.20 -15.25
N MET A 82 7.54 6.99 -14.02
CA MET A 82 6.24 6.36 -13.80
C MET A 82 5.06 7.22 -14.31
N TYR A 83 5.13 8.54 -14.13
CA TYR A 83 4.09 9.45 -14.62
C TYR A 83 4.10 9.61 -16.14
N GLU A 84 5.27 9.65 -16.77
CA GLU A 84 5.42 9.67 -18.23
C GLU A 84 4.83 8.41 -18.85
N PHE A 85 5.08 7.24 -18.25
CA PHE A 85 4.43 6.01 -18.71
C PHE A 85 2.91 6.07 -18.58
N TRP A 86 2.39 6.47 -17.42
CA TRP A 86 0.94 6.49 -17.20
C TRP A 86 0.23 7.55 -18.04
N TYR A 87 0.68 8.80 -18.00
CA TYR A 87 0.01 9.91 -18.66
C TYR A 87 0.43 10.09 -20.12
N GLY A 88 1.71 9.88 -20.44
CA GLY A 88 2.27 10.08 -21.78
C GLY A 88 2.25 8.84 -22.67
N TYR A 89 1.91 7.65 -22.15
CA TYR A 89 1.69 6.47 -23.00
C TYR A 89 0.31 5.86 -22.78
N ILE A 90 0.02 5.37 -21.55
CA ILE A 90 -1.23 4.64 -21.29
C ILE A 90 -2.46 5.52 -21.52
N LYS A 91 -2.50 6.72 -20.94
CA LYS A 91 -3.65 7.63 -21.12
C LYS A 91 -3.74 8.22 -22.53
N GLU A 92 -2.63 8.43 -23.21
CA GLU A 92 -2.62 8.92 -24.60
C GLU A 92 -3.15 7.86 -25.57
N ARG A 93 -2.69 6.60 -25.44
CA ARG A 93 -3.08 5.49 -26.31
C ARG A 93 -4.51 5.01 -26.06
N TYR A 94 -4.90 4.84 -24.79
CA TYR A 94 -6.16 4.18 -24.44
C TYR A 94 -7.26 5.14 -23.96
N GLY A 95 -6.93 6.37 -23.59
CA GLY A 95 -7.92 7.34 -23.11
C GLY A 95 -8.75 6.77 -21.96
N ASP A 96 -10.08 6.82 -22.08
CA ASP A 96 -11.02 6.32 -21.07
C ASP A 96 -11.11 4.79 -21.00
N LYS A 97 -10.54 4.07 -21.97
CA LYS A 97 -10.43 2.61 -21.96
C LYS A 97 -9.34 2.07 -21.01
N ALA A 98 -8.56 2.96 -20.40
CA ALA A 98 -7.59 2.61 -19.37
C ALA A 98 -7.99 3.15 -18.00
N GLN A 99 -7.93 2.27 -16.99
CA GLN A 99 -8.19 2.60 -15.60
C GLN A 99 -7.03 2.11 -14.72
N LEU A 100 -6.53 3.00 -13.87
CA LEU A 100 -5.50 2.67 -12.89
C LEU A 100 -6.14 1.90 -11.73
N GLY A 101 -5.81 0.62 -11.59
CA GLY A 101 -6.23 -0.19 -10.46
C GLY A 101 -5.37 0.09 -9.23
N TYR A 102 -4.05 -0.02 -9.36
CA TYR A 102 -3.11 0.15 -8.26
C TYR A 102 -1.72 0.60 -8.76
N MET A 103 -0.97 1.28 -7.89
CA MET A 103 0.42 1.69 -8.15
C MET A 103 1.23 1.64 -6.85
N ASP A 104 2.43 1.03 -6.89
CA ASP A 104 3.41 1.12 -5.80
C ASP A 104 4.82 1.25 -6.38
N THR A 105 5.43 2.42 -6.18
CA THR A 105 6.83 2.78 -6.49
C THR A 105 7.24 2.59 -7.95
N ASP A 106 7.33 1.35 -8.41
CA ASP A 106 7.85 0.88 -9.70
C ASP A 106 6.90 -0.12 -10.40
N SER A 107 5.68 -0.30 -9.89
CA SER A 107 4.70 -1.24 -10.44
C SER A 107 3.32 -0.61 -10.63
N PHE A 108 2.58 -1.16 -11.59
CA PHE A 108 1.18 -0.84 -11.87
C PHE A 108 0.33 -2.11 -11.95
N ILE A 109 -0.93 -2.02 -11.53
CA ILE A 109 -2.01 -2.92 -11.95
C ILE A 109 -2.99 -2.04 -12.72
N ILE A 110 -3.20 -2.34 -13.99
CA ILE A 110 -3.96 -1.51 -14.92
C ILE A 110 -5.06 -2.37 -15.55
N LYS A 111 -6.26 -1.80 -15.66
CA LYS A 111 -7.31 -2.34 -16.53
C LYS A 111 -7.22 -1.59 -17.87
N ILE A 112 -7.05 -2.33 -18.97
CA ILE A 112 -7.00 -1.79 -20.34
C ILE A 112 -8.03 -2.54 -21.18
N GLU A 113 -8.86 -1.81 -21.91
CA GLU A 113 -9.77 -2.38 -22.90
C GLU A 113 -9.17 -2.15 -24.31
N THR A 114 -8.63 -3.21 -24.90
CA THR A 114 -7.98 -3.24 -26.22
C THR A 114 -8.22 -4.61 -26.87
N GLU A 115 -7.97 -4.73 -28.17
CA GLU A 115 -8.08 -6.02 -28.88
C GLU A 115 -6.99 -7.00 -28.45
N ASP A 116 -5.72 -6.54 -28.43
CA ASP A 116 -4.58 -7.33 -27.99
C ASP A 116 -3.50 -6.41 -27.38
N VAL A 117 -3.35 -6.50 -26.05
CA VAL A 117 -2.39 -5.68 -25.30
C VAL A 117 -0.94 -6.07 -25.59
N TYR A 118 -0.66 -7.34 -25.92
CA TYR A 118 0.70 -7.79 -26.17
C TYR A 118 1.20 -7.27 -27.52
N LYS A 119 0.31 -7.20 -28.51
CA LYS A 119 0.60 -6.53 -29.78
C LYS A 119 0.91 -5.05 -29.56
N ASP A 120 0.10 -4.36 -28.75
CA ASP A 120 0.35 -2.96 -28.40
C ASP A 120 1.71 -2.74 -27.69
N MET A 121 2.14 -3.70 -26.87
CA MET A 121 3.44 -3.65 -26.18
C MET A 121 4.62 -3.91 -27.14
N ASP A 122 4.46 -4.83 -28.10
CA ASP A 122 5.49 -5.18 -29.09
C ASP A 122 5.81 -4.01 -30.04
N GLU A 123 4.82 -3.15 -30.31
CA GLU A 123 5.01 -1.90 -31.07
C GLU A 123 5.88 -0.86 -30.35
N ARG A 124 6.11 -1.01 -29.04
CA ARG A 124 6.88 -0.08 -28.20
C ARG A 124 8.03 -0.78 -27.47
N PRO A 125 9.02 -1.32 -28.21
CA PRO A 125 10.17 -2.01 -27.61
C PRO A 125 11.08 -1.04 -26.84
N ASP A 126 10.92 0.27 -27.00
CA ASP A 126 11.59 1.31 -26.20
C ASP A 126 11.04 1.37 -24.77
N LEU A 127 9.74 1.12 -24.58
CA LEU A 127 9.08 1.15 -23.27
C LEU A 127 8.98 -0.23 -22.61
N PHE A 128 8.76 -1.27 -23.40
CA PHE A 128 8.50 -2.61 -22.89
C PHE A 128 9.67 -3.56 -23.12
N ASN A 129 9.80 -4.50 -22.19
CA ASN A 129 10.73 -5.60 -22.29
C ASN A 129 9.97 -6.93 -22.26
N LEU A 130 9.70 -7.47 -23.46
CA LEU A 130 8.99 -8.73 -23.65
C LEU A 130 9.95 -9.94 -23.66
N ASN A 131 11.26 -9.71 -23.76
CA ASN A 131 12.27 -10.77 -23.88
C ASN A 131 12.62 -11.42 -22.52
N GLY A 132 12.12 -10.88 -21.42
CA GLY A 132 12.35 -11.40 -20.07
C GLY A 132 13.75 -11.13 -19.50
N ASP A 133 14.58 -10.34 -20.18
CA ASP A 133 15.89 -9.94 -19.67
C ASP A 133 15.82 -8.81 -18.63
N GLN A 134 16.96 -8.42 -18.06
CA GLN A 134 17.04 -7.31 -17.11
C GLN A 134 17.49 -6.02 -17.79
N THR A 135 16.68 -5.52 -18.72
CA THR A 135 16.87 -4.17 -19.28
C THR A 135 16.39 -3.09 -18.30
N VAL A 136 17.25 -2.13 -17.99
CA VAL A 136 16.97 -1.04 -17.05
C VAL A 136 16.00 -0.03 -17.69
N GLY A 137 15.01 0.43 -16.92
CA GLY A 137 14.09 1.51 -17.32
C GLY A 137 12.96 1.08 -18.25
N LYS A 138 12.80 -0.23 -18.50
CA LYS A 138 11.67 -0.77 -19.26
C LYS A 138 10.68 -1.49 -18.38
N TYR A 139 9.42 -1.48 -18.80
CA TYR A 139 8.33 -2.18 -18.16
C TYR A 139 8.28 -3.64 -18.63
N LYS A 140 8.09 -4.56 -17.69
CA LYS A 140 7.86 -5.97 -17.97
C LYS A 140 6.49 -6.37 -17.45
N ASP A 141 5.89 -7.36 -18.08
CA ASP A 141 4.73 -8.04 -17.52
C ASP A 141 5.17 -9.00 -16.40
N GLU A 142 4.57 -8.89 -15.22
CA GLU A 142 4.82 -9.80 -14.10
C GLU A 142 3.99 -11.08 -14.16
N THR A 143 2.96 -11.12 -15.01
CA THR A 143 2.02 -12.24 -15.16
C THR A 143 1.85 -12.65 -16.63
N PRO A 144 2.96 -12.96 -17.34
CA PRO A 144 2.92 -13.23 -18.78
C PRO A 144 2.07 -14.45 -19.10
N GLY A 145 1.13 -14.28 -20.03
CA GLY A 145 0.26 -15.36 -20.51
C GLY A 145 -0.86 -15.76 -19.54
N ASN A 146 -0.94 -15.14 -18.36
CA ASN A 146 -1.98 -15.43 -17.38
C ASN A 146 -2.49 -14.13 -16.75
N VAL A 147 -3.42 -13.49 -17.46
CA VAL A 147 -3.93 -12.17 -17.11
C VAL A 147 -4.65 -12.14 -15.76
N ILE A 148 -4.56 -11.00 -15.09
CA ILE A 148 -5.34 -10.75 -13.87
C ILE A 148 -6.82 -10.65 -14.25
N SER A 149 -7.64 -11.57 -13.74
CA SER A 149 -9.09 -11.62 -13.96
C SER A 149 -9.86 -10.80 -12.92
N LEU A 150 -9.32 -10.69 -11.70
CA LEU A 150 -9.89 -9.92 -10.60
C LEU A 150 -8.77 -9.31 -9.78
N SER A 151 -8.91 -8.04 -9.40
CA SER A 151 -8.00 -7.37 -8.46
C SER A 151 -8.79 -6.56 -7.44
N MET A 152 -8.44 -6.72 -6.16
CA MET A 152 -9.06 -6.03 -5.03
C MET A 152 -7.98 -5.26 -4.26
N HIS A 153 -8.19 -3.96 -4.11
CA HIS A 153 -7.21 -3.04 -3.53
C HIS A 153 -7.82 -2.37 -2.30
N ILE A 154 -7.38 -2.74 -1.10
CA ILE A 154 -7.94 -2.18 0.15
C ILE A 154 -7.24 -0.87 0.50
N ARG A 155 -5.91 -0.85 0.42
CA ARG A 155 -5.09 0.34 0.72
C ARG A 155 -3.67 0.15 0.18
N ALA A 156 -2.85 1.18 0.29
CA ALA A 156 -1.43 1.10 -0.04
C ALA A 156 -0.75 -0.12 0.63
N LYS A 157 -0.12 -0.95 -0.20
CA LYS A 157 0.59 -2.20 0.14
C LYS A 157 -0.32 -3.30 0.70
N THR A 158 -1.60 -3.27 0.38
CA THR A 158 -2.58 -4.27 0.80
C THR A 158 -3.58 -4.52 -0.33
N TYR A 159 -3.34 -5.59 -1.09
CA TYR A 159 -4.12 -5.97 -2.26
C TYR A 159 -4.09 -7.47 -2.49
N HIS A 160 -5.08 -7.96 -3.22
CA HIS A 160 -5.22 -9.34 -3.65
C HIS A 160 -5.66 -9.37 -5.11
N TYR A 161 -5.10 -10.28 -5.90
CA TYR A 161 -5.56 -10.50 -7.25
C TYR A 161 -5.63 -11.99 -7.59
N VAL A 162 -6.48 -12.30 -8.55
CA VAL A 162 -6.75 -13.64 -9.08
C VAL A 162 -6.38 -13.62 -10.56
N LEU A 163 -5.67 -14.64 -11.01
CA LEU A 163 -5.30 -14.83 -12.40
C LEU A 163 -6.37 -15.63 -13.16
N ALA A 164 -6.27 -15.71 -14.48
CA ALA A 164 -7.23 -16.44 -15.31
C ALA A 164 -7.26 -17.95 -14.99
N ASP A 165 -6.13 -18.53 -14.59
CA ASP A 165 -6.02 -19.93 -14.13
C ASP A 165 -6.51 -20.16 -12.68
N LYS A 166 -7.14 -19.16 -12.06
CA LYS A 166 -7.63 -19.14 -10.67
C LYS A 166 -6.54 -19.12 -9.59
N THR A 167 -5.25 -19.04 -9.95
CA THR A 167 -4.20 -18.81 -8.95
C THR A 167 -4.34 -17.42 -8.34
N THR A 168 -3.97 -17.29 -7.07
CA THR A 168 -4.13 -16.03 -6.32
C THR A 168 -2.80 -15.52 -5.80
N ASN A 169 -2.69 -14.19 -5.68
CA ASN A 169 -1.55 -13.56 -5.05
C ASN A 169 -2.01 -12.38 -4.20
N SER A 170 -1.43 -12.28 -3.01
CA SER A 170 -1.76 -11.24 -2.04
C SER A 170 -0.51 -10.54 -1.52
N ARG A 171 -0.65 -9.24 -1.34
CA ARG A 171 0.28 -8.41 -0.59
C ARG A 171 -0.45 -7.82 0.60
N HIS A 172 0.18 -7.86 1.75
CA HIS A 172 -0.35 -7.33 2.99
C HIS A 172 0.77 -6.71 3.81
N LYS A 173 0.43 -5.68 4.57
CA LYS A 173 1.39 -4.89 5.34
C LYS A 173 1.17 -5.09 6.83
N GLY A 174 2.23 -5.46 7.55
CA GLY A 174 2.25 -5.53 9.02
C GLY A 174 1.84 -6.86 9.64
N VAL A 175 1.39 -7.81 8.83
CA VAL A 175 1.05 -9.20 9.20
C VAL A 175 1.89 -10.16 8.35
N SER A 176 2.21 -11.35 8.87
CA SER A 176 2.91 -12.39 8.10
C SER A 176 2.00 -13.08 7.07
N LYS A 177 2.58 -13.68 6.02
CA LYS A 177 1.82 -14.51 5.05
C LYS A 177 1.09 -15.66 5.72
N LYS A 178 1.77 -16.34 6.65
CA LYS A 178 1.19 -17.45 7.43
C LYS A 178 -0.03 -16.99 8.24
N GLY A 179 0.08 -15.90 8.99
CA GLY A 179 -1.03 -15.38 9.80
C GLY A 179 -2.24 -14.95 8.97
N MET A 180 -2.02 -14.40 7.77
CA MET A 180 -3.11 -14.11 6.83
C MET A 180 -3.80 -15.39 6.33
N GLY A 181 -3.03 -16.40 5.92
CA GLY A 181 -3.56 -17.66 5.45
C GLY A 181 -4.37 -18.39 6.53
N GLU A 182 -3.83 -18.51 7.74
CA GLU A 182 -4.53 -19.11 8.88
C GLU A 182 -5.83 -18.37 9.21
N MET A 183 -5.81 -17.03 9.19
CA MET A 183 -7.02 -16.23 9.41
C MET A 183 -8.07 -16.52 8.33
N ALA A 184 -7.71 -16.47 7.05
CA ALA A 184 -8.65 -16.71 5.95
C ALA A 184 -9.24 -18.13 6.00
N THR A 185 -8.39 -19.12 6.22
CA THR A 185 -8.81 -20.51 6.41
C THR A 185 -9.76 -20.62 7.60
N ASN A 186 -9.40 -20.12 8.78
CA ASN A 186 -10.25 -20.25 9.97
C ASN A 186 -11.60 -19.54 9.82
N THR A 187 -11.65 -18.43 9.08
CA THR A 187 -12.91 -17.72 8.83
C THR A 187 -13.84 -18.48 7.90
N TYR A 188 -13.33 -19.06 6.80
CA TYR A 188 -14.18 -19.59 5.73
C TYR A 188 -14.15 -21.12 5.56
N PHE A 189 -13.19 -21.85 6.13
CA PHE A 189 -13.21 -23.32 6.10
C PHE A 189 -14.36 -23.95 6.91
N PRO A 190 -14.76 -23.44 8.08
CA PRO A 190 -15.93 -23.98 8.80
C PRO A 190 -17.22 -23.91 7.97
N SER A 191 -17.38 -22.87 7.13
CA SER A 191 -18.50 -22.72 6.20
C SER A 191 -18.39 -23.56 4.92
N LEU A 192 -17.18 -23.96 4.51
CA LEU A 192 -16.95 -24.87 3.38
C LEU A 192 -17.12 -26.36 3.76
N GLY A 193 -16.92 -26.71 5.02
CA GLY A 193 -17.15 -28.07 5.55
C GLY A 193 -18.58 -28.35 6.01
N GLY A 194 -19.38 -27.30 6.25
CA GLY A 194 -20.79 -27.40 6.66
C GLY A 194 -21.78 -27.70 5.53
N SER A 195 -21.38 -27.53 4.27
CA SER A 195 -22.24 -27.72 3.08
C SER A 195 -22.55 -29.20 2.75
N LEU A 196 -22.28 -30.12 3.68
CA LEU A 196 -22.71 -31.52 3.61
C LEU A 196 -23.99 -31.78 4.42
N LEU A 197 -24.47 -30.79 5.19
CA LEU A 197 -25.64 -30.94 6.08
C LEU A 197 -26.69 -29.82 5.96
N ASP A 198 -26.49 -28.81 5.11
CA ASP A 198 -27.52 -27.79 4.87
C ASP A 198 -28.43 -28.19 3.70
N ASP A 199 -29.74 -28.10 3.92
CA ASP A 199 -30.79 -28.37 2.94
C ASP A 199 -30.49 -27.66 1.59
N PRO A 200 -30.78 -28.29 0.44
CA PRO A 200 -30.50 -27.70 -0.86
C PRO A 200 -31.25 -26.37 -1.00
N VAL A 201 -30.49 -25.27 -0.99
CA VAL A 201 -31.00 -23.92 -1.29
C VAL A 201 -31.70 -23.98 -2.65
N ASP A 202 -33.00 -23.69 -2.67
CA ASP A 202 -33.81 -23.71 -3.89
C ASP A 202 -33.34 -22.60 -4.85
N ARG A 203 -32.50 -23.00 -5.81
CA ARG A 203 -31.88 -22.12 -6.82
C ARG A 203 -32.90 -21.45 -7.75
N SER A 204 -34.17 -21.85 -7.70
CA SER A 204 -35.24 -21.28 -8.52
C SER A 204 -35.75 -19.90 -8.06
N LEU A 205 -35.40 -19.48 -6.83
CA LEU A 205 -35.84 -18.21 -6.23
C LEU A 205 -34.76 -17.13 -6.20
N MET A 206 -33.54 -17.41 -6.66
CA MET A 206 -32.41 -16.48 -6.63
C MET A 206 -32.37 -15.60 -7.87
N SER A 207 -32.09 -14.31 -7.71
CA SER A 207 -31.77 -13.43 -8.85
C SER A 207 -30.45 -13.86 -9.52
N GLU A 208 -30.27 -13.51 -10.80
CA GLU A 208 -29.02 -13.84 -11.53
C GLU A 208 -27.76 -13.32 -10.81
N GLN A 209 -27.87 -12.19 -10.12
CA GLN A 209 -26.78 -11.60 -9.34
C GLN A 209 -26.46 -12.45 -8.12
N GLU A 210 -27.48 -12.89 -7.38
CA GLU A 210 -27.31 -13.75 -6.20
C GLU A 210 -26.76 -15.13 -6.56
N ALA A 211 -27.18 -15.70 -7.70
CA ALA A 211 -26.66 -16.97 -8.19
C ALA A 211 -25.19 -16.87 -8.63
N ARG A 212 -24.79 -15.76 -9.29
CA ARG A 212 -23.38 -15.48 -9.64
C ARG A 212 -22.53 -15.27 -8.39
N ASP A 213 -23.06 -14.56 -7.40
CA ASP A 213 -22.37 -14.30 -6.13
C ASP A 213 -22.18 -15.58 -5.30
N LEU A 214 -23.19 -16.47 -5.28
CA LEU A 214 -23.09 -17.76 -4.62
C LEU A 214 -22.09 -18.69 -5.31
N ALA A 215 -22.12 -18.76 -6.65
CA ALA A 215 -21.16 -19.56 -7.43
C ALA A 215 -19.72 -19.06 -7.27
N MET A 216 -19.52 -17.73 -7.24
CA MET A 216 -18.21 -17.15 -6.95
C MET A 216 -17.75 -17.52 -5.54
N ARG A 217 -18.65 -17.58 -4.55
CA ARG A 217 -18.31 -17.93 -3.16
C ARG A 217 -17.97 -19.40 -2.95
N THR A 218 -18.55 -20.31 -3.73
CA THR A 218 -18.32 -21.76 -3.54
C THR A 218 -16.96 -22.22 -4.08
N ASP A 219 -16.46 -21.57 -5.13
CA ASP A 219 -15.19 -21.92 -5.79
C ASP A 219 -14.03 -20.95 -5.48
N ALA A 220 -14.27 -19.89 -4.70
CA ALA A 220 -13.25 -18.90 -4.40
C ALA A 220 -12.28 -19.34 -3.30
N ASP A 221 -11.00 -19.07 -3.54
CA ASP A 221 -9.94 -19.13 -2.52
C ASP A 221 -10.33 -18.27 -1.29
N PRO A 222 -10.20 -18.77 -0.04
CA PRO A 222 -10.61 -18.05 1.17
C PRO A 222 -10.04 -16.64 1.30
N MET A 223 -8.82 -16.39 0.82
CA MET A 223 -8.25 -15.04 0.83
C MET A 223 -9.02 -14.09 -0.10
N THR A 224 -9.55 -14.58 -1.22
CA THR A 224 -10.40 -13.81 -2.12
C THR A 224 -11.68 -13.38 -1.39
N LEU A 225 -12.30 -14.28 -0.61
CA LEU A 225 -13.49 -13.99 0.19
C LEU A 225 -13.20 -12.94 1.27
N VAL A 226 -12.11 -13.12 2.02
CA VAL A 226 -11.63 -12.16 3.02
C VAL A 226 -11.51 -10.75 2.44
N TYR A 227 -10.89 -10.59 1.26
CA TYR A 227 -10.72 -9.29 0.64
C TYR A 227 -12.05 -8.70 0.15
N ARG A 228 -12.92 -9.53 -0.42
CA ARG A 228 -14.26 -9.13 -0.87
C ARG A 228 -15.12 -8.65 0.29
N ASP A 229 -15.22 -9.43 1.35
CA ASP A 229 -16.06 -9.11 2.51
C ASP A 229 -15.48 -7.94 3.31
N CYS A 230 -14.14 -7.76 3.29
CA CYS A 230 -13.55 -6.54 3.83
C CYS A 230 -14.00 -5.29 3.06
N LEU A 231 -13.96 -5.33 1.72
CA LEU A 231 -14.26 -4.17 0.89
C LEU A 231 -15.76 -3.86 0.83
N PHE A 232 -16.58 -4.87 0.54
CA PHE A 232 -18.02 -4.71 0.31
C PHE A 232 -18.87 -4.99 1.54
N GLY A 233 -18.50 -5.99 2.34
CA GLY A 233 -19.12 -6.28 3.64
C GLY A 233 -18.72 -5.30 4.74
N LYS A 234 -17.70 -4.47 4.49
CA LYS A 234 -17.11 -3.53 5.46
C LYS A 234 -16.58 -4.23 6.71
N GLU A 235 -16.17 -5.48 6.57
CA GLU A 235 -15.68 -6.29 7.68
C GLU A 235 -14.22 -5.98 8.03
N VAL A 236 -13.89 -6.12 9.31
CA VAL A 236 -12.53 -5.92 9.82
C VAL A 236 -11.97 -7.27 10.24
N PHE A 237 -10.85 -7.66 9.62
CA PHE A 237 -10.21 -8.93 9.90
C PHE A 237 -9.02 -8.75 10.82
N TYR A 238 -8.88 -9.67 11.78
CA TYR A 238 -7.75 -9.73 12.70
C TYR A 238 -6.98 -11.02 12.47
N ALA A 239 -5.65 -10.92 12.43
CA ALA A 239 -4.78 -12.06 12.25
C ALA A 239 -3.76 -12.13 13.37
N LYS A 240 -3.48 -13.36 13.81
CA LYS A 240 -2.38 -13.63 14.72
C LYS A 240 -1.06 -13.45 13.98
N ASN A 241 -0.13 -12.78 14.63
CA ASN A 241 1.20 -12.57 14.11
C ASN A 241 2.23 -12.85 15.20
N VAL A 242 2.93 -13.97 15.01
CA VAL A 242 4.01 -14.42 15.88
C VAL A 242 5.34 -13.94 15.33
N GLY A 243 6.18 -13.35 16.17
CA GLY A 243 7.51 -12.91 15.78
C GLY A 243 8.48 -12.90 16.94
N ILE A 244 9.77 -13.01 16.62
CA ILE A 244 10.84 -12.85 17.60
C ILE A 244 11.01 -11.36 17.88
N ARG A 245 10.97 -10.98 19.15
CA ARG A 245 11.24 -9.61 19.60
C ARG A 245 12.44 -9.63 20.54
N SER A 246 13.37 -8.71 20.30
CA SER A 246 14.41 -8.40 21.30
C SER A 246 13.95 -7.21 22.14
N LYS A 247 13.82 -7.41 23.44
CA LYS A 247 13.65 -6.32 24.40
C LYS A 247 14.71 -6.49 25.49
N ASP A 248 15.56 -5.47 25.62
CA ASP A 248 16.65 -5.42 26.60
C ASP A 248 17.59 -6.64 26.47
N HIS A 249 17.92 -6.97 25.21
CA HIS A 249 18.74 -8.12 24.81
C HIS A 249 18.15 -9.50 25.16
N ILE A 250 16.95 -9.55 25.72
CA ILE A 250 16.18 -10.78 25.89
C ILE A 250 15.37 -11.00 24.62
N LEU A 251 15.64 -12.13 23.95
CA LEU A 251 14.82 -12.60 22.85
C LEU A 251 13.61 -13.33 23.41
N SER A 252 12.42 -12.92 22.98
CA SER A 252 11.19 -13.63 23.28
C SER A 252 10.37 -13.85 22.02
N LEU A 253 9.60 -14.92 22.02
CA LEU A 253 8.52 -15.11 21.06
C LEU A 253 7.34 -14.25 21.53
N VAL A 254 6.85 -13.37 20.67
CA VAL A 254 5.68 -12.54 20.97
C VAL A 254 4.59 -12.86 19.95
N GLU A 255 3.48 -13.39 20.44
CA GLU A 255 2.22 -13.43 19.69
C GLU A 255 1.51 -12.09 19.87
N SER A 256 1.01 -11.55 18.77
CA SER A 256 0.20 -10.34 18.77
C SER A 256 -0.96 -10.51 17.80
N GLU A 257 -2.15 -10.14 18.23
CA GLU A 257 -3.28 -9.98 17.32
C GLU A 257 -3.19 -8.61 16.65
N LYS A 258 -3.30 -8.60 15.33
CA LYS A 258 -3.19 -7.39 14.53
C LYS A 258 -4.39 -7.26 13.62
N LYS A 259 -4.88 -6.03 13.47
CA LYS A 259 -5.83 -5.67 12.41
C LYS A 259 -5.17 -5.92 11.05
N ALA A 260 -5.56 -7.03 10.44
CA ALA A 260 -5.04 -7.52 9.17
C ALA A 260 -5.57 -6.66 8.03
N LEU A 261 -6.89 -6.59 7.92
CA LEU A 261 -7.59 -5.84 6.88
C LEU A 261 -8.66 -4.93 7.51
N CYS A 262 -8.92 -3.81 6.86
CA CYS A 262 -9.90 -2.84 7.28
C CYS A 262 -10.38 -2.08 6.04
N PRO A 263 -11.69 -1.88 5.86
CA PRO A 263 -12.25 -1.16 4.72
C PRO A 263 -11.83 0.31 4.68
N ILE A 264 -11.34 0.86 5.78
CA ILE A 264 -10.99 2.27 5.88
C ILE A 264 -9.60 2.51 5.29
N ASP A 265 -9.54 3.25 4.18
CA ASP A 265 -8.29 3.83 3.69
C ASP A 265 -8.05 5.21 4.34
N THR A 266 -6.97 5.32 5.13
CA THR A 266 -6.55 6.57 5.77
C THR A 266 -6.15 7.70 4.80
N LYS A 267 -6.02 7.43 3.50
CA LYS A 267 -5.56 8.40 2.49
C LYS A 267 -6.61 8.77 1.45
N ARG A 268 -7.69 7.98 1.32
CA ARG A 268 -8.70 8.18 0.28
C ARG A 268 -10.09 8.04 0.86
N TRP A 269 -10.99 8.86 0.35
CA TRP A 269 -12.43 8.70 0.53
C TRP A 269 -12.93 7.64 -0.44
N ILE A 270 -13.47 6.54 0.07
CA ILE A 270 -14.14 5.50 -0.73
C ILE A 270 -15.60 5.88 -0.85
N LEU A 271 -16.12 5.93 -2.07
CA LEU A 271 -17.52 6.26 -2.35
C LEU A 271 -18.45 5.09 -1.98
N SER A 272 -19.77 5.32 -2.03
CA SER A 272 -20.76 4.32 -1.60
C SER A 272 -20.75 3.06 -2.46
N ASP A 273 -20.22 3.12 -3.68
CA ASP A 273 -20.01 1.99 -4.58
C ASP A 273 -18.91 1.02 -4.11
N GLY A 274 -18.10 1.40 -3.13
CA GLY A 274 -16.99 0.59 -2.62
C GLY A 274 -15.80 0.46 -3.57
N ILE A 275 -15.82 1.15 -4.72
CA ILE A 275 -14.85 0.99 -5.82
C ILE A 275 -14.20 2.33 -6.13
N THR A 276 -15.00 3.37 -6.33
CA THR A 276 -14.49 4.67 -6.72
C THR A 276 -13.90 5.37 -5.50
N THR A 277 -12.70 5.91 -5.65
CA THR A 277 -12.00 6.58 -4.54
C THR A 277 -11.47 7.94 -4.93
N LEU A 278 -11.64 8.91 -4.02
CA LEU A 278 -11.14 10.28 -4.18
C LEU A 278 -10.09 10.58 -3.11
N PRO A 279 -8.98 11.26 -3.42
CA PRO A 279 -8.05 11.73 -2.40
C PRO A 279 -8.76 12.63 -1.36
N TYR A 280 -8.34 12.57 -0.10
CA TYR A 280 -8.78 13.57 0.87
C TYR A 280 -8.34 14.97 0.39
N GLY A 281 -9.28 15.91 0.34
CA GLY A 281 -9.06 17.26 -0.21
C GLY A 281 -9.48 17.43 -1.69
N HIS A 282 -9.88 16.36 -2.38
CA HIS A 282 -10.44 16.48 -3.73
C HIS A 282 -11.67 17.40 -3.74
N TRP A 283 -11.79 18.27 -4.74
CA TRP A 283 -12.84 19.31 -4.82
C TRP A 283 -14.27 18.73 -4.76
N ARG A 284 -14.52 17.56 -5.36
CA ARG A 284 -15.81 16.86 -5.25
C ARG A 284 -16.19 16.52 -3.81
N ASN A 285 -15.21 16.20 -2.96
CA ASN A 285 -15.46 15.96 -1.54
C ASN A 285 -15.91 17.24 -0.82
N MET A 286 -15.49 18.41 -1.30
CA MET A 286 -15.96 19.70 -0.76
C MET A 286 -17.41 19.97 -1.16
N ILE A 287 -17.76 19.74 -2.42
CA ILE A 287 -19.14 19.88 -2.92
C ILE A 287 -20.08 18.98 -2.12
N TYR A 288 -19.72 17.70 -1.99
CA TYR A 288 -20.47 16.74 -1.18
C TYR A 288 -20.66 17.23 0.27
N LYS A 289 -19.60 17.69 0.94
CA LYS A 289 -19.69 18.18 2.31
C LYS A 289 -20.60 19.39 2.46
N ASN A 290 -20.62 20.29 1.47
CA ASN A 290 -21.52 21.44 1.49
C ASN A 290 -22.98 21.00 1.31
N MET A 291 -23.26 20.12 0.34
CA MET A 291 -24.60 19.56 0.14
C MET A 291 -25.16 18.88 1.39
N VAL A 292 -24.34 18.08 2.08
CA VAL A 292 -24.74 17.42 3.33
C VAL A 292 -25.01 18.43 4.45
N LYS A 293 -24.21 19.51 4.55
CA LYS A 293 -24.47 20.60 5.52
C LYS A 293 -25.78 21.32 5.23
N ASP A 294 -26.15 21.44 3.96
CA ASP A 294 -27.41 22.03 3.51
C ASP A 294 -28.62 21.07 3.67
N GLY A 295 -28.42 19.91 4.29
CA GLY A 295 -29.47 18.95 4.61
C GLY A 295 -29.77 17.92 3.52
N ILE A 296 -28.98 17.86 2.43
CA ILE A 296 -29.15 16.86 1.38
C ILE A 296 -28.70 15.48 1.90
N PRO A 297 -29.50 14.41 1.73
CA PRO A 297 -29.11 13.06 2.12
C PRO A 297 -27.79 12.62 1.50
N HIS A 298 -26.99 11.87 2.25
CA HIS A 298 -25.64 11.45 1.86
C HIS A 298 -25.56 10.82 0.47
N GLU A 299 -26.46 9.87 0.16
CA GLU A 299 -26.43 9.15 -1.11
C GLU A 299 -26.72 10.06 -2.31
N GLU A 300 -27.65 11.00 -2.14
CA GLU A 300 -28.00 11.97 -3.17
C GLU A 300 -26.89 13.01 -3.35
N ALA A 301 -26.32 13.51 -2.25
CA ALA A 301 -25.20 14.43 -2.26
C ALA A 301 -23.98 13.82 -2.98
N GLU A 302 -23.70 12.53 -2.75
CA GLU A 302 -22.60 11.83 -3.41
C GLU A 302 -22.84 11.68 -4.92
N LYS A 303 -24.02 11.22 -5.33
CA LYS A 303 -24.43 11.12 -6.75
C LYS A 303 -24.30 12.45 -7.48
N ARG A 304 -24.74 13.55 -6.87
CA ARG A 304 -24.63 14.91 -7.41
C ARG A 304 -23.17 15.37 -7.48
N ALA A 305 -22.38 15.14 -6.43
CA ALA A 305 -20.98 15.55 -6.38
C ALA A 305 -20.10 14.81 -7.42
N ILE A 306 -20.39 13.55 -7.71
CA ILE A 306 -19.66 12.76 -8.74
C ILE A 306 -19.94 13.30 -10.14
N ARG A 307 -21.18 13.68 -10.43
CA ARG A 307 -21.58 14.25 -11.74
C ARG A 307 -21.13 15.69 -11.95
N ALA A 308 -20.72 16.38 -10.87
CA ALA A 308 -20.19 17.72 -10.98
C ALA A 308 -18.99 17.74 -11.95
N LYS A 309 -18.96 18.77 -12.80
CA LYS A 309 -17.82 19.10 -13.65
C LYS A 309 -17.11 20.30 -13.04
N LEU A 310 -15.79 20.33 -13.18
CA LEU A 310 -15.01 21.51 -12.81
C LEU A 310 -15.49 22.70 -13.68
N PRO A 311 -15.67 23.90 -13.14
CA PRO A 311 -15.91 25.08 -13.98
C PRO A 311 -14.80 25.24 -15.03
N GLU A 312 -15.14 25.67 -16.25
CA GLU A 312 -14.19 25.77 -17.39
C GLU A 312 -12.92 26.56 -17.05
N LYS A 313 -13.04 27.60 -16.21
CA LYS A 313 -11.90 28.41 -15.73
C LYS A 313 -10.81 27.60 -15.01
N TYR A 314 -11.14 26.43 -14.47
CA TYR A 314 -10.19 25.52 -13.82
C TYR A 314 -9.84 24.29 -14.67
N GLN A 315 -10.52 24.08 -15.80
CA GLN A 315 -10.22 22.96 -16.71
C GLN A 315 -8.96 23.26 -17.56
N ASN A 316 -8.72 24.54 -17.87
CA ASN A 316 -7.66 24.98 -18.79
C ASN A 316 -6.29 25.22 -18.14
N GLU A 317 -6.16 25.15 -16.82
CA GLU A 317 -4.86 25.28 -16.14
C GLU A 317 -4.01 23.99 -16.22
N SER A 318 -4.60 22.87 -16.64
CA SER A 318 -3.90 21.57 -16.75
C SER A 318 -3.33 21.28 -18.14
N THR A 319 -3.87 21.91 -19.19
CA THR A 319 -3.46 21.71 -20.58
C THR A 319 -2.34 22.65 -21.03
N SER A 320 -2.20 23.83 -20.41
CA SER A 320 -1.21 24.84 -20.83
C SER A 320 0.24 24.49 -20.46
N HIS A 321 0.47 23.60 -19.50
CA HIS A 321 1.83 23.25 -19.06
C HIS A 321 2.49 22.10 -19.87
N ILE A 322 1.72 21.36 -20.68
CA ILE A 322 2.27 20.28 -21.51
C ILE A 322 2.76 20.82 -22.86
N ALA A 323 2.17 21.92 -23.35
CA ALA A 323 2.56 22.53 -24.62
C ALA A 323 3.83 23.41 -24.54
N SER A 324 4.23 23.87 -23.35
CA SER A 324 5.36 24.81 -23.19
C SER A 324 6.74 24.16 -23.05
N SER A 325 6.87 22.83 -23.13
CA SER A 325 8.17 22.13 -23.08
C SER A 325 8.71 21.73 -24.47
N GLN A 326 8.02 22.11 -25.55
CA GLN A 326 8.53 22.05 -26.91
C GLN A 326 8.63 23.46 -27.50
N GLN A 327 9.65 24.22 -27.09
CA GLN A 327 10.16 25.35 -27.87
C GLN A 327 11.61 25.66 -27.49
#